data_AF-A0A7X9EWM4-F1
#
_entry.id   AF-A0A7X9EWM4-F1
#
_cell.length_a   1.000
_cell.length_b   1.000
_cell.length_c   1.000
_cell.angle_alpha   90.00
_cell.angle_beta   90.00
_cell.angle_gamma   90.00
#
_symmetry.space_group_name_H-M   'P 1'
#
loop_
_entity.id
_entity.type
_entity.pdbx_description
1 polymer ?
#
loop_
_entity_poly.entity_id
_entity_poly.type
_entity_poly.pdbx_seq_one_letter_code
_entity_poly.pdbx_strand_id
1 'polypeptide(L)' 'MLNIPECDFAFIGGSSTLSIEVPESLDLDYVEVVEKGLSFPTPYGRSPEFKYLRVDSADGPKRVLS' A
#
# COMPACT_ATOMS: atom_id res chain seq x y z
N MET A 1 -2.29 -6.37 -20.69
CA MET A 1 -0.99 -6.40 -19.98
C MET A 1 -1.31 -6.09 -18.52
N LEU A 2 -0.82 -6.87 -17.55
CA LEU A 2 -1.01 -6.53 -16.13
C LEU A 2 -0.19 -5.27 -15.82
N ASN A 3 -0.84 -4.21 -15.38
CA ASN A 3 -0.19 -2.98 -14.97
C ASN A 3 0.09 -3.09 -13.46
N ILE A 4 1.35 -3.36 -13.10
CA ILE A 4 1.79 -3.41 -11.70
C ILE A 4 2.52 -2.10 -11.42
N PRO A 5 2.03 -1.26 -10.48
CA PRO A 5 2.66 0.02 -10.21
C PRO A 5 4.05 -0.18 -9.59
N GLU A 6 5.02 0.61 -10.02
CA GLU A 6 6.32 0.69 -9.36
C GLU A 6 6.16 1.42 -8.02
N CYS A 7 6.73 0.87 -6.95
CA CYS A 7 6.77 1.48 -5.63
C CYS A 7 8.22 1.62 -5.15
N ASP A 8 8.48 2.60 -4.29
CA ASP A 8 9.80 2.82 -3.69
C ASP A 8 10.08 1.81 -2.56
N PHE A 9 9.04 1.38 -1.84
CA PHE A 9 9.11 0.32 -0.82
C PHE A 9 7.72 -0.28 -0.53
N ALA A 10 7.71 -1.40 0.19
CA ALA A 10 6.51 -2.06 0.65
C ALA A 10 6.38 -2.02 2.18
N PHE A 11 5.15 -1.88 2.68
CA PHE A 11 4.81 -1.97 4.10
C PHE A 11 4.03 -3.28 4.33
N ILE A 12 4.63 -4.23 5.03
CA ILE A 12 3.97 -5.49 5.39
C ILE A 12 3.74 -5.49 6.89
N GLY A 13 2.50 -5.23 7.29
CA GLY A 13 2.09 -5.18 8.67
C GLY A 13 2.00 -6.57 9.34
N GLY A 14 2.13 -6.59 10.67
CA GLY A 14 1.92 -7.79 11.48
C GLY A 14 0.44 -8.07 11.78
N SER A 15 0.15 -8.94 12.75
CA SER A 15 -1.23 -9.27 13.13
C SER A 15 -2.00 -8.07 13.69
N SER A 16 -1.33 -7.18 14.43
CA SER A 16 -1.99 -6.02 15.06
C SER A 16 -2.38 -4.91 14.08
N THR A 17 -1.81 -4.87 12.87
CA THR A 17 -2.23 -3.92 11.83
C THR A 17 -3.58 -4.26 11.21
N LEU A 18 -4.14 -5.44 11.50
CA LEU A 18 -5.51 -5.81 11.10
C LEU A 18 -6.58 -5.26 12.05
N SER A 19 -6.19 -4.65 13.17
CA SER A 19 -7.13 -4.10 14.16
C SER A 19 -7.79 -2.79 13.72
N ILE A 20 -7.26 -2.15 12.68
CA ILE A 20 -7.76 -0.90 12.10
C ILE A 20 -7.54 -0.91 10.59
N GLU A 21 -8.21 -0.01 9.86
CA GLU A 21 -7.89 0.23 8.44
C GLU A 21 -6.63 1.09 8.34
N VAL A 22 -5.47 0.47 8.14
CA VAL A 22 -4.22 1.19 7.91
C VAL A 22 -4.09 1.57 6.42
N PRO A 23 -3.68 2.81 6.10
CA PRO A 23 -3.43 3.96 6.99
C PRO A 23 -4.64 4.86 7.25
N GLU A 24 -5.81 4.59 6.67
CA GLU A 24 -6.98 5.50 6.69
C GLU A 24 -7.44 5.88 8.10
N SER A 25 -7.40 4.96 9.05
CA SER A 25 -7.80 5.17 10.45
C SER A 25 -6.81 6.03 11.23
N LEU A 26 -5.62 6.31 10.69
CA LEU A 26 -4.61 7.13 11.33
C LEU A 26 -4.76 8.63 11.02
N ASP A 27 -5.57 8.98 10.01
CA ASP A 27 -5.87 10.37 9.60
C ASP A 27 -4.60 11.23 9.43
N LEU A 28 -3.63 10.69 8.68
CA LEU A 28 -2.33 11.33 8.45
C LEU A 28 -2.43 12.27 7.25
N ASP A 29 -2.18 13.55 7.47
CA ASP A 29 -2.21 14.60 6.43
C ASP A 29 -1.13 14.46 5.35
N TYR A 30 -0.10 13.64 5.61
CA TYR A 30 0.99 13.33 4.69
C TYR A 30 0.83 11.97 3.97
N VAL A 31 -0.32 11.29 4.11
CA VAL A 31 -0.57 9.99 3.46
C VAL A 31 -1.86 10.02 2.63
N GLU A 32 -1.75 9.64 1.36
CA GLU A 32 -2.88 9.51 0.44
C GLU A 32 -3.00 8.05 -0.01
N VAL A 33 -4.20 7.47 0.07
CA VAL A 33 -4.49 6.17 -0.56
C VAL A 33 -4.88 6.40 -2.01
N VAL A 34 -3.96 6.08 -2.92
CA VAL A 34 -4.11 6.30 -4.37
C VAL A 34 -5.00 5.23 -5.00
N GLU A 35 -4.83 3.97 -4.59
CA GLU A 35 -5.60 2.84 -5.11
C GLU A 35 -5.77 1.75 -4.03
N LYS A 36 -6.87 0.99 -4.10
CA LYS A 36 -7.19 -0.11 -3.19
C LYS A 36 -7.62 -1.36 -3.95
N GLY A 37 -7.59 -2.52 -3.30
CA GLY A 37 -8.04 -3.77 -3.88
C GLY A 37 -7.10 -4.33 -4.95
N LEU A 38 -5.82 -3.92 -4.91
CA LEU A 38 -4.81 -4.38 -5.84
C LEU A 38 -4.47 -5.84 -5.52
N SER A 39 -4.73 -6.75 -6.45
CA SER A 39 -4.40 -8.17 -6.29
C SER A 39 -3.78 -8.71 -7.57
N PHE A 40 -2.63 -9.36 -7.42
CA PHE A 40 -1.78 -9.74 -8.54
C PHE A 40 -1.69 -11.27 -8.65
N PRO A 41 -1.74 -11.84 -9.87
CA PRO A 41 -1.45 -13.25 -10.07
C PRO A 41 0.04 -13.52 -9.84
N THR A 42 0.34 -14.54 -9.05
CA THR A 42 1.70 -15.04 -8.82
C THR A 42 1.75 -16.53 -9.16
N PRO A 43 2.94 -17.13 -9.32
CA PRO A 43 3.08 -18.58 -9.44
C PRO A 43 2.50 -19.38 -8.26
N TYR A 44 2.28 -18.73 -7.12
CA TYR A 44 1.74 -19.33 -5.90
C TYR A 44 0.23 -19.05 -5.70
N GLY A 45 -0.44 -18.49 -6.71
CA GLY A 45 -1.84 -18.04 -6.63
C GLY A 45 -1.97 -16.52 -6.65
N ARG A 46 -3.18 -16.02 -6.41
CA ARG A 46 -3.39 -14.56 -6.29
C ARG A 46 -2.82 -14.04 -4.97
N SER A 47 -2.18 -12.88 -5.00
CA SER A 47 -1.77 -12.20 -3.78
C SER A 47 -2.99 -11.79 -2.94
N PRO A 48 -2.79 -11.56 -1.63
CA PRO A 48 -3.70 -10.72 -0.85
C PRO A 48 -3.93 -9.37 -1.52
N GLU A 49 -4.99 -8.68 -1.09
CA GLU A 49 -5.25 -7.31 -1.52
C GLU A 49 -4.22 -6.36 -0.92
N PHE A 50 -3.71 -5.49 -1.79
CA PHE A 50 -2.83 -4.39 -1.44
C PHE A 50 -3.53 -3.04 -1.61
N LYS A 51 -3.00 -2.03 -0.94
CA LYS A 51 -3.29 -0.61 -1.13
C LYS A 51 -2.04 0.05 -1.72
N TYR A 52 -2.23 0.98 -2.66
CA TYR A 52 -1.15 1.80 -3.19
C TYR A 52 -1.26 3.20 -2.61
N LEU A 53 -0.18 3.66 -1.99
CA LEU A 53 -0.14 4.86 -1.19
C LEU A 53 0.85 5.88 -1.77
N ARG A 54 0.55 7.16 -1.63
CA ARG A 54 1.54 8.24 -1.68
C ARG A 54 1.81 8.73 -0.26
N VAL A 55 3.08 8.81 0.10
CA VAL A 55 3.54 9.34 1.39
C VAL A 55 4.43 10.54 1.14
N ASP A 56 4.01 11.71 1.58
CA ASP A 56 4.81 12.93 1.45
C ASP A 56 5.90 12.94 2.54
N SER A 57 7.16 13.05 2.12
CA SER A 57 8.33 13.00 3.01
C SER A 57 9.26 14.20 2.78
N ALA A 58 10.24 14.40 3.67
CA ALA A 58 11.23 15.46 3.53
C ALA A 58 12.04 15.34 2.23
N ASP A 59 12.25 14.12 1.74
CA ASP A 59 12.97 13.82 0.49
C ASP A 59 12.03 13.77 -0.74
N GLY A 60 10.81 14.28 -0.60
CA GLY A 60 9.76 14.24 -1.64
C GLY A 60 8.76 13.09 -1.48
N PRO A 61 7.76 12.98 -2.37
CA PRO A 61 6.73 11.97 -2.29
C PRO A 61 7.31 10.56 -2.53
N LYS A 62 6.83 9.58 -1.77
CA LYS A 62 7.16 8.16 -1.89
C LYS A 62 5.92 7.35 -2.24
N ARG A 63 6.11 6.33 -3.06
CA ARG A 63 5.10 5.37 -3.49
C ARG A 63 5.25 4.11 -2.67
N VAL A 64 4.21 3.73 -1.95
CA VAL A 64 4.26 2.58 -1.03
C VAL A 64 3.18 1.58 -1.39
N LEU A 65 3.57 0.31 -1.47
CA LEU A 65 2.62 -0.80 -1.55
C LEU A 65 2.40 -1.36 -0.15
N SER A 66 1.15 -1.35 0.34
CA SER A 66 0.77 -1.83 1.67
C SER A 66 -0.21 -2.98 1.61
#